data_AF-A0A7G6VRU0-F1
#
_entry.id   AF-A0A7G6VRU0-F1
#
_cell.length_a   1.000
_cell.length_b   1.000
_cell.length_c   1.000
_cell.angle_alpha   90.00
_cell.angle_beta   90.00
_cell.angle_gamma   90.00
#
_symmetry.space_group_name_H-M   'P 1'
#
loop_
_entity.id
_entity.type
_entity.pdbx_description
1 polymer ?
#
loop_
_entity_poly.entity_id
_entity_poly.type
_entity_poly.pdbx_seq_one_letter_code
_entity_poly.pdbx_strand_id
1 'polypeptide(L)'
;MNMDYHAAREAWLDQRHRWLMFGVIVAGGSALVDVWPVMRIWGPAFAVVAGALDLTFDLSTRSRKHADLRRRYAEINSEATAGQKNLVHLQSKMDVLSGEEEPPYHALLALSAMRAQTMTYGKITDPCRPSFPYRFFAHVIRFDGRDFNESTDDNSDADRSGQA
;
A
#
# COMPACT_ATOMS: atom_id res chain seq x y z
N MET A 1 6.25 11.74 1.58
CA MET A 1 5.64 10.54 0.97
C MET A 1 4.30 10.91 0.33
N ASN A 2 3.73 10.11 -0.58
CA ASN A 2 2.46 10.43 -1.24
C ASN A 2 1.25 10.05 -0.36
N MET A 3 0.22 10.91 -0.28
CA MET A 3 -1.08 10.61 0.35
C MET A 3 -1.73 9.34 -0.24
N ASP A 4 -1.58 9.12 -1.55
CA ASP A 4 -2.11 7.95 -2.24
C ASP A 4 -1.43 6.64 -1.79
N TYR A 5 -0.17 6.70 -1.37
CA TYR A 5 0.53 5.54 -0.82
C TYR A 5 -0.13 5.10 0.49
N HIS A 6 -0.39 6.04 1.39
CA HIS A 6 -1.05 5.73 2.67
C HIS A 6 -2.49 5.26 2.45
N ALA A 7 -3.22 5.83 1.50
CA ALA A 7 -4.56 5.37 1.13
C ALA A 7 -4.56 3.92 0.61
N ALA A 8 -3.62 3.59 -0.28
CA ALA A 8 -3.49 2.23 -0.81
C ALA A 8 -3.07 1.22 0.28
N ARG A 9 -2.20 1.64 1.21
CA ARG A 9 -1.75 0.81 2.32
C ARG A 9 -2.86 0.57 3.35
N GLU A 10 -3.60 1.61 3.72
CA GLU A 10 -4.80 1.57 4.57
C GLU A 10 -5.82 0.58 4.00
N ALA A 11 -6.21 0.75 2.74
CA ALA A 11 -7.20 -0.09 2.09
C ALA A 11 -6.79 -1.57 2.05
N TRP A 12 -5.51 -1.86 1.77
CA TRP A 12 -5.01 -3.23 1.74
C TRP A 12 -5.05 -3.88 3.12
N LEU A 13 -4.58 -3.19 4.17
CA LEU A 13 -4.59 -3.71 5.54
C LEU A 13 -6.01 -3.92 6.06
N ASP A 14 -6.90 -2.95 5.84
CA ASP A 14 -8.32 -3.06 6.22
C ASP A 14 -9.02 -4.21 5.49
N GLN A 15 -8.77 -4.38 4.19
CA GLN A 15 -9.33 -5.49 3.43
C GLN A 15 -8.85 -6.85 3.96
N ARG A 16 -7.56 -6.99 4.30
CA ARG A 16 -7.02 -8.23 4.88
C ARG A 16 -7.64 -8.52 6.25
N HIS A 17 -7.72 -7.53 7.12
CA HIS A 17 -8.37 -7.64 8.42
C HIS A 17 -9.83 -8.13 8.28
N ARG A 18 -10.62 -7.48 7.41
CA ARG A 18 -12.01 -7.87 7.17
C ARG A 18 -12.16 -9.28 6.63
N TRP A 19 -11.29 -9.71 5.72
CA TRP A 19 -11.33 -11.08 5.19
C TRP A 19 -10.96 -12.13 6.24
N LEU A 20 -9.98 -11.84 7.12
CA LEU A 20 -9.65 -12.73 8.22
C LEU A 20 -10.81 -12.85 9.21
N MET A 21 -11.39 -11.71 9.63
CA MET A 21 -12.55 -11.71 10.52
C MET A 21 -13.77 -12.40 9.91
N PHE A 22 -14.05 -12.17 8.62
CA PHE A 22 -15.09 -12.90 7.90
C PHE A 22 -14.82 -14.41 7.91
N GLY A 23 -13.57 -14.83 7.63
CA GLY A 23 -13.17 -16.23 7.68
C GLY A 23 -13.37 -16.85 9.08
N VAL A 24 -13.03 -16.13 10.14
CA VAL A 24 -13.26 -16.54 11.53
C VAL A 24 -14.75 -16.75 11.80
N ILE A 25 -15.60 -15.80 11.38
CA ILE A 25 -17.06 -15.88 11.59
C ILE A 25 -17.66 -17.06 10.83
N VAL A 26 -17.29 -17.24 9.56
CA VAL A 26 -17.75 -18.36 8.73
C VAL A 26 -17.29 -19.69 9.33
N ALA A 27 -16.04 -19.78 9.78
CA ALA A 27 -15.52 -21.03 10.33
C ALA A 27 -16.02 -21.35 11.75
N GLY A 28 -16.40 -20.34 12.54
CA GLY A 28 -17.02 -20.50 13.85
C GLY A 28 -18.54 -20.66 13.83
N GLY A 29 -19.19 -20.44 12.68
CA GLY A 29 -20.64 -20.55 12.54
C GLY A 29 -21.13 -22.00 12.60
N SER A 30 -21.89 -22.35 13.63
CA SER A 30 -22.41 -23.72 13.84
C SER A 30 -23.29 -24.20 12.69
N ALA A 31 -24.09 -23.32 12.08
CA ALA A 31 -24.97 -23.65 10.96
C ALA A 31 -24.21 -24.18 9.71
N LEU A 32 -22.94 -23.81 9.55
CA LEU A 32 -22.13 -24.26 8.41
C LEU A 32 -21.53 -25.65 8.61
N VAL A 33 -21.48 -26.13 9.85
CA VAL A 33 -20.98 -27.47 10.19
C VAL A 33 -21.91 -28.55 9.65
N ASP A 34 -23.23 -28.30 9.65
CA ASP A 34 -24.24 -29.24 9.15
C ASP A 34 -24.29 -29.30 7.62
N VAL A 35 -23.98 -28.19 6.95
CA VAL A 35 -23.96 -28.08 5.48
C VAL A 35 -22.64 -28.59 4.89
N TRP A 36 -21.53 -28.36 5.60
CA TRP A 36 -20.18 -28.70 5.13
C TRP A 36 -19.41 -29.47 6.23
N PRO A 37 -19.49 -30.81 6.27
CA PRO A 37 -18.95 -31.63 7.37
C PRO A 37 -17.43 -31.47 7.61
N VAL A 38 -16.65 -31.13 6.58
CA VAL A 38 -15.21 -30.83 6.70
C VAL A 38 -14.95 -29.66 7.66
N MET A 39 -15.88 -28.70 7.77
CA MET A 39 -15.77 -27.56 8.69
C MET A 39 -15.86 -27.98 10.16
N ARG A 40 -16.39 -29.18 10.48
CA ARG A 40 -16.43 -29.70 11.85
C ARG A 40 -15.04 -29.90 12.45
N ILE A 41 -14.10 -30.34 11.61
CA ILE A 41 -12.71 -30.62 12.03
C ILE A 41 -11.82 -29.42 11.75
N TRP A 42 -11.92 -28.84 10.55
CA TRP A 42 -10.99 -27.80 10.10
C TRP A 42 -11.44 -26.38 10.43
N GLY A 43 -12.75 -26.15 10.64
CA GLY A 43 -13.30 -24.82 10.93
C GLY A 43 -12.71 -24.19 12.19
N PRO A 44 -12.74 -24.87 13.35
CA PRO A 44 -12.16 -24.33 14.59
C PRO A 44 -10.66 -24.03 14.45
N ALA A 45 -9.90 -24.96 13.83
CA ALA A 45 -8.47 -24.78 13.60
C ALA A 45 -8.19 -23.56 12.71
N PHE A 46 -8.93 -23.41 11.60
CA PHE A 46 -8.83 -22.26 10.72
C PHE A 46 -9.19 -20.95 11.42
N ALA A 47 -10.28 -20.93 12.19
CA ALA A 47 -10.71 -19.73 12.93
C ALA A 47 -9.63 -19.28 13.93
N VAL A 48 -9.03 -20.21 14.67
CA VAL A 48 -7.94 -19.91 15.61
C VAL A 48 -6.72 -19.36 14.87
N VAL A 49 -6.29 -19.99 13.78
CA VAL A 49 -5.13 -19.53 13.02
C VAL A 49 -5.38 -18.16 12.37
N ALA A 50 -6.54 -17.96 11.73
CA ALA A 50 -6.89 -16.70 11.10
C ALA A 50 -6.99 -15.55 12.11
N GLY A 51 -7.63 -15.78 13.26
CA GLY A 51 -7.71 -14.79 14.34
C GLY A 51 -6.34 -14.50 14.96
N ALA A 52 -5.51 -15.52 15.16
CA ALA A 52 -4.15 -15.35 15.66
C ALA A 52 -3.26 -14.56 14.69
N LEU A 53 -3.37 -14.81 13.37
CA LEU A 53 -2.63 -14.05 12.36
C LEU A 53 -3.06 -12.58 12.33
N ASP A 54 -4.37 -12.31 12.38
CA ASP A 54 -4.89 -10.93 12.42
C ASP A 54 -4.36 -10.16 13.63
N LEU A 55 -4.38 -10.81 14.80
CA LEU A 55 -3.87 -10.25 16.05
C LEU A 55 -2.35 -10.06 16.03
N THR A 56 -1.59 -11.06 15.55
CA THR A 56 -0.12 -11.03 15.54
C THR A 56 0.41 -9.94 14.62
N PHE A 57 -0.20 -9.75 13.45
CA PHE A 57 0.20 -8.70 12.52
C PHE A 57 -0.45 -7.34 12.79
N ASP A 58 -1.37 -7.29 13.74
CA ASP A 58 -2.07 -6.08 14.21
C ASP A 58 -2.62 -5.24 13.04
N LEU A 59 -3.27 -5.91 12.09
CA LEU A 59 -3.65 -5.31 10.80
C LEU A 59 -4.60 -4.11 10.97
N SER A 60 -5.50 -4.18 11.94
CA SER A 60 -6.46 -3.11 12.24
C SER A 60 -5.77 -1.85 12.75
N THR A 61 -4.85 -1.97 13.71
CA THR A 61 -4.12 -0.83 14.26
C THR A 61 -3.21 -0.21 13.21
N ARG A 62 -2.52 -1.03 12.41
CA ARG A 62 -1.68 -0.54 11.30
C ARG A 62 -2.50 0.21 10.24
N SER A 63 -3.70 -0.29 9.91
CA SER A 63 -4.62 0.42 9.01
C SER A 63 -4.97 1.81 9.55
N ARG A 64 -5.36 1.89 10.84
CA ARG A 64 -5.66 3.17 11.50
C ARG A 64 -4.47 4.13 11.53
N LYS A 65 -3.25 3.62 11.77
CA LYS A 65 -2.03 4.42 11.70
C LYS A 65 -1.85 5.06 10.32
N HIS A 66 -2.08 4.30 9.25
CA HIS A 66 -2.01 4.85 7.90
C HIS A 66 -3.14 5.83 7.57
N ALA A 67 -4.36 5.62 8.09
CA ALA A 67 -5.45 6.58 7.97
C ALA A 67 -5.13 7.91 8.67
N ASP A 68 -4.52 7.86 9.86
CA ASP A 68 -4.08 9.04 10.60
C ASP A 68 -2.96 9.79 9.86
N LEU A 69 -1.94 9.09 9.39
CA LEU A 69 -0.87 9.67 8.56
C LEU A 69 -1.45 10.35 7.31
N ARG A 70 -2.35 9.66 6.59
CA ARG A 70 -3.03 10.21 5.41
C ARG A 70 -3.75 11.51 5.72
N ARG A 71 -4.46 11.57 6.84
CA ARG A 71 -5.17 12.78 7.29
C ARG A 71 -4.19 13.92 7.59
N ARG A 72 -3.12 13.67 8.34
CA ARG A 72 -2.11 14.69 8.68
C ARG A 72 -1.41 15.23 7.43
N TYR A 73 -1.12 14.39 6.45
CA TYR A 73 -0.60 14.83 5.15
C TYR A 73 -1.58 15.73 4.40
N ALA A 74 -2.87 15.36 4.38
CA ALA A 74 -3.90 16.19 3.76
C ALA A 74 -4.03 17.55 4.44
N GLU A 75 -3.91 17.59 5.77
CA GLU A 75 -3.90 18.84 6.55
C GLU A 75 -2.70 19.72 6.15
N ILE A 76 -1.48 19.18 6.09
CA ILE A 76 -0.29 19.93 5.64
C ILE A 76 -0.46 20.44 4.21
N ASN A 77 -0.99 19.61 3.30
CA ASN A 77 -1.22 20.01 1.92
C ASN A 77 -2.28 21.13 1.80
N SER A 78 -3.31 21.10 2.64
CA SER A 78 -4.32 22.16 2.70
C SER A 78 -3.75 23.48 3.21
N GLU A 79 -2.87 23.44 4.22
CA GLU A 79 -2.17 24.62 4.74
C GLU A 79 -1.23 25.22 3.68
N ALA A 80 -0.55 24.38 2.91
CA ALA A 80 0.31 24.79 1.80
C ALA A 80 -0.51 25.47 0.68
N THR A 81 -1.62 24.86 0.27
CA THR A 81 -2.47 25.37 -0.82
C THR A 81 -3.14 26.68 -0.44
N ALA A 82 -3.53 26.84 0.82
CA ALA A 82 -4.16 28.07 1.31
C ALA A 82 -3.16 29.24 1.46
N GLY A 83 -1.85 29.02 1.28
CA GLY A 83 -0.82 30.04 1.43
C GLY A 83 -0.70 30.61 2.85
N GLN A 84 -1.24 29.91 3.85
CA GLN A 84 -1.39 30.44 5.21
C GLN A 84 -0.09 30.43 6.03
N LYS A 85 0.93 29.68 5.61
CA LYS A 85 2.14 29.44 6.41
C LYS A 85 3.41 29.51 5.58
N ASN A 86 4.50 29.89 6.25
CA ASN A 86 5.85 29.91 5.68
C ASN A 86 6.31 28.48 5.32
N LEU A 87 7.03 28.33 4.21
CA LEU A 87 7.59 27.07 3.73
C LEU A 87 8.42 26.34 4.80
N VAL A 88 9.19 27.08 5.61
CA VAL A 88 10.02 26.51 6.68
C VAL A 88 9.16 25.77 7.72
N HIS A 89 7.96 26.29 8.01
CA HIS A 89 7.03 25.67 8.96
C HIS A 89 6.36 24.42 8.40
N LEU A 90 6.07 24.42 7.09
CA LEU A 90 5.51 23.24 6.42
C LEU A 90 6.57 22.13 6.33
N GLN A 91 7.82 22.50 6.06
CA GLN A 91 8.92 21.55 6.00
C GLN A 91 9.20 20.92 7.37
N SER A 92 9.23 21.69 8.45
CA SER A 92 9.42 21.13 9.79
C SER A 92 8.31 20.15 10.17
N LYS A 93 7.04 20.44 9.81
CA LYS A 93 5.93 19.50 9.99
C LYS A 93 6.11 18.21 9.19
N MET A 94 6.55 18.32 7.93
CA MET A 94 6.84 17.16 7.10
C MET A 94 7.97 16.31 7.68
N ASP A 95 9.02 16.94 8.19
CA ASP A 95 10.17 16.24 8.78
C ASP A 95 9.76 15.46 10.02
N VAL A 96 8.97 16.06 10.92
CA VAL A 96 8.42 15.34 12.09
C VAL A 96 7.57 14.16 11.65
N LEU A 97 6.67 14.37 10.67
CA LEU A 97 5.79 13.31 10.18
C LEU A 97 6.57 12.17 9.54
N SER A 98 7.64 12.49 8.79
CA SER A 98 8.52 11.50 8.18
C SER A 98 9.25 10.62 9.20
N GLY A 99 9.53 11.16 10.40
CA GLY A 99 10.12 10.39 11.49
C GLY A 99 9.16 9.38 12.13
N GLU A 100 7.85 9.58 12.02
CA GLU A 100 6.82 8.67 12.54
C GLU A 100 6.46 7.53 11.55
N GLU A 101 6.90 7.66 10.30
CA GLU A 101 6.58 6.72 9.23
C GLU A 101 7.33 5.40 9.35
N GLU A 102 6.62 4.33 8.99
CA GLU A 102 7.28 3.05 8.73
C GLU A 102 8.04 3.12 7.40
N PRO A 103 9.15 2.38 7.24
CA PRO A 103 9.89 2.32 6.00
C PRO A 103 8.96 2.01 4.80
N PRO A 104 9.03 2.82 3.72
CA PRO A 104 8.15 2.68 2.57
C PRO A 104 8.30 1.33 1.86
N TYR A 105 7.20 0.85 1.31
CA TYR A 105 7.23 -0.17 0.27
C TYR A 105 7.48 0.53 -1.07
N HIS A 106 8.72 0.50 -1.56
CA HIS A 106 9.13 1.24 -2.75
C HIS A 106 8.31 0.90 -4.01
N ALA A 107 7.95 -0.38 -4.21
CA ALA A 107 7.05 -0.79 -5.30
C ALA A 107 5.68 -0.09 -5.22
N LEU A 108 5.10 -0.03 -4.01
CA LEU A 108 3.81 0.60 -3.79
C LEU A 108 3.90 2.12 -3.93
N LEU A 109 5.01 2.70 -3.47
CA LEU A 109 5.29 4.12 -3.62
C LEU A 109 5.37 4.50 -5.11
N ALA A 110 6.10 3.75 -5.92
CA ALA A 110 6.18 3.93 -7.37
C ALA A 110 4.79 3.83 -8.02
N LEU A 111 4.01 2.79 -7.70
CA LEU A 111 2.65 2.64 -8.20
C LEU A 111 1.73 3.81 -7.81
N SER A 112 1.86 4.31 -6.58
CA SER A 112 1.08 5.46 -6.10
C SER A 112 1.48 6.75 -6.82
N ALA A 113 2.78 6.95 -7.08
CA ALA A 113 3.28 8.11 -7.82
C ALA A 113 2.79 8.08 -9.28
N MET A 114 2.85 6.93 -9.94
CA MET A 114 2.28 6.74 -11.28
C MET A 114 0.78 7.05 -11.33
N ARG A 115 0.03 6.60 -10.32
CA ARG A 115 -1.42 6.86 -10.22
C ARG A 115 -1.67 8.35 -10.06
N ALA A 116 -0.93 9.02 -9.18
CA ALA A 116 -1.03 10.46 -8.99
C ALA A 116 -0.73 11.23 -10.28
N GLN A 117 0.38 10.91 -10.97
CA GLN A 117 0.71 11.53 -12.25
C GLN A 117 -0.38 11.32 -13.31
N THR A 118 -0.92 10.11 -13.40
CA THR A 118 -2.00 9.79 -14.34
C THR A 118 -3.26 10.60 -14.03
N MET A 119 -3.60 10.78 -12.76
CA MET A 119 -4.75 11.57 -12.33
C MET A 119 -4.56 13.08 -12.56
N THR A 120 -3.35 13.60 -12.40
CA THR A 120 -3.06 15.03 -12.56
C THR A 120 -2.84 15.44 -14.03
N TYR A 121 -2.08 14.64 -14.78
CA TYR A 121 -1.61 15.01 -16.11
C TYR A 121 -2.25 14.19 -17.24
N GLY A 122 -3.00 13.12 -16.92
CA GLY A 122 -3.60 12.23 -17.92
C GLY A 122 -2.62 11.39 -18.73
N LYS A 123 -1.30 11.55 -18.51
CA LYS A 123 -0.22 10.83 -19.17
C LYS A 123 0.85 10.46 -18.15
N ILE A 124 1.47 9.29 -18.32
CA ILE A 124 2.60 8.84 -17.51
C ILE A 124 3.85 9.47 -18.13
N THR A 125 4.43 10.46 -17.44
CA THR A 125 5.64 11.15 -17.90
C THR A 125 6.93 10.40 -17.55
N ASP A 126 6.90 9.54 -16.54
CA ASP A 126 8.07 8.76 -16.13
C ASP A 126 7.69 7.30 -15.79
N PRO A 127 8.01 6.32 -16.65
CA PRO A 127 7.52 4.95 -16.54
C PRO A 127 8.42 4.10 -15.65
N CYS A 128 8.53 4.40 -14.36
CA CYS A 128 8.91 3.38 -13.38
C CYS A 128 7.74 2.38 -13.24
N ARG A 129 7.56 1.51 -14.24
CA ARG A 129 6.54 0.46 -14.26
C ARG A 129 7.11 -0.81 -13.65
N PRO A 130 6.82 -1.12 -12.37
CA PRO A 130 7.24 -2.39 -11.81
C PRO A 130 6.61 -3.55 -12.60
N SER A 131 7.40 -4.58 -12.85
CA SER A 131 6.92 -5.80 -13.50
C SER A 131 5.81 -6.47 -12.68
N PHE A 132 5.03 -7.35 -13.30
CA PHE A 132 3.89 -8.02 -12.65
C PHE A 132 4.17 -8.60 -11.25
N PRO A 133 5.25 -9.38 -11.01
CA PRO A 133 5.51 -9.95 -9.68
C PRO A 133 5.67 -8.88 -8.60
N TYR A 134 6.37 -7.80 -8.92
CA TYR A 134 6.56 -6.69 -8.00
C TYR A 134 5.25 -5.98 -7.65
N ARG A 135 4.33 -5.87 -8.60
CA ARG A 135 2.99 -5.32 -8.34
C ARG A 135 2.18 -6.19 -7.40
N PHE A 136 2.26 -7.50 -7.59
CA PHE A 136 1.54 -8.46 -6.75
C PHE A 136 2.07 -8.48 -5.31
N PHE A 137 3.40 -8.43 -5.15
CA PHE A 137 4.06 -8.45 -3.85
C PHE A 137 4.33 -7.07 -3.26
N ALA A 138 3.86 -5.98 -3.90
CA ALA A 138 4.12 -4.59 -3.50
C ALA A 138 3.71 -4.26 -2.05
N HIS A 139 2.76 -5.00 -1.49
CA HIS A 139 2.28 -4.81 -0.12
C HIS A 139 2.91 -5.76 0.90
N VAL A 140 3.68 -6.76 0.46
CA VAL A 140 4.20 -7.82 1.35
C VAL A 140 5.72 -7.72 1.46
N ILE A 141 6.41 -7.49 0.35
CA ILE A 141 7.87 -7.48 0.28
C ILE A 141 8.37 -6.04 0.16
N ARG A 142 9.33 -5.68 1.00
CA ARG A 142 10.09 -4.42 0.88
C ARG A 142 11.20 -4.63 -0.13
N PHE A 143 10.89 -4.39 -1.38
CA PHE A 143 11.89 -4.35 -2.45
C PHE A 143 12.77 -3.10 -2.32
N ASP A 144 14.03 -3.22 -2.71
CA ASP A 144 14.95 -2.08 -2.75
C ASP A 144 14.62 -1.20 -3.96
N GLY A 145 14.80 0.11 -3.85
CA GLY A 145 14.51 1.06 -4.94
C GLY A 145 15.35 0.81 -6.20
N ARG A 146 16.47 0.07 -6.05
CA ARG A 146 17.35 -0.33 -7.15
C ARG A 146 16.78 -1.46 -8.02
N ASP A 147 15.86 -2.26 -7.50
CA ASP A 147 15.32 -3.46 -8.17
C ASP A 147 14.33 -3.12 -9.30
N PHE A 148 13.91 -1.86 -9.42
CA PHE A 148 12.84 -1.43 -10.33
C PHE A 148 13.30 -0.63 -11.55
N ASN A 149 14.56 -0.21 -11.57
CA ASN A 149 15.11 0.66 -12.61
C ASN A 149 15.57 -0.10 -13.87
N GLU A 150 15.54 -1.44 -13.86
CA GLU A 150 16.24 -2.24 -14.88
C GLU A 150 15.46 -2.43 -16.20
N SER A 151 14.22 -1.94 -16.33
CA SER A 151 13.40 -2.24 -17.52
C SER A 151 13.39 -1.17 -18.63
N THR A 152 14.19 -0.10 -18.54
CA THR A 152 14.06 1.04 -19.48
C THR A 152 15.30 1.34 -20.32
N ASP A 153 16.45 0.69 -20.06
CA ASP A 153 17.69 1.01 -20.79
C ASP A 153 17.99 0.10 -22.01
N ASP A 154 17.27 -1.01 -22.21
CA ASP A 154 17.63 -1.96 -23.30
C ASP A 154 16.92 -1.72 -24.65
N ASN A 155 16.17 -0.63 -24.79
CA ASN A 155 15.40 -0.36 -26.03
C ASN A 155 15.53 1.07 -26.59
N SER A 156 16.32 1.94 -25.95
CA SER A 156 16.55 3.31 -26.45
C SER A 156 17.79 3.45 -27.35
N ASP A 157 18.66 2.43 -27.39
CA ASP A 157 19.84 2.39 -28.26
C ASP A 157 19.62 1.71 -29.61
N ALA A 158 18.56 0.90 -29.77
CA ALA A 158 18.24 0.28 -31.06
C ALA A 158 17.72 1.29 -32.10
N ASP A 159 17.02 2.35 -31.67
CA ASP A 159 16.38 3.33 -32.55
C ASP A 159 17.33 4.45 -33.03
N ARG A 160 18.56 4.51 -32.52
CA ARG A 160 19.58 5.48 -32.94
C ARG A 160 20.54 4.97 -34.02
N SER A 161 20.45 3.70 -34.42
CA SER A 161 21.33 3.09 -35.42
C SER A 161 20.77 3.11 -36.86
N GLY A 162 19.54 3.59 -37.07
CA GLY A 162 18.86 3.61 -38.37
C GLY A 162 18.88 4.96 -39.11
N GLN A 163 19.59 5.96 -38.61
CA GLN A 163 19.75 7.26 -39.27
C GLN A 163 21.24 7.55 -39.50
N ALA A 164 21.81 6.91 -40.50
CA ALA A 164 23.09 7.28 -41.11
C ALA A 164 22.95 7.19 -42.63
#